data_AF-A0A351MDY7-F1
#
_entry.id   AF-A0A351MDY7-F1
#
_cell.length_a   1.000
_cell.length_b   1.000
_cell.length_c   1.000
_cell.angle_alpha   90.00
_cell.angle_beta   90.00
_cell.angle_gamma   90.00
#
_symmetry.space_group_name_H-M   'P 1'
#
loop_
_entity.id
_entity.type
_entity.pdbx_description
1 polymer ?
#
loop_
_entity_poly.entity_id
_entity_poly.type
_entity_poly.pdbx_seq_one_letter_code
_entity_poly.pdbx_strand_id
1 'polypeptide(L)'
;MKFTTALVTAGFALASTPALAGFENLPSSGTLRVYGISNIDVDPLFITQGALTGGTGTAFTDPFTFALPTNFTLLASQQTVFELPITELNPVTGLMETAIEEVGTFFDAVFRDTTDNKLVFGSRIVMDPTEEGEINDIFRYGLWGDDVQAGWTFVTSDDNRLFSAVRSANSTINDDALDTFDPYVVGLASDINVEEGFPVSGWFFVKTGVAEFALVDGAVGLFQAGEEGQPPFQARIAGFAPVPVPAAVWLLGSALVGMAGVARRRV
;
A
#
# COMPACT_ATOMS: atom_id res chain seq x y z
N MET A 1 44.73 -39.56 26.93
CA MET A 1 44.12 -38.54 26.06
C MET A 1 42.73 -39.01 25.68
N LYS A 2 41.67 -38.31 26.11
CA LYS A 2 40.28 -38.59 25.70
C LYS A 2 39.97 -37.65 24.54
N PHE A 3 39.66 -38.21 23.37
CA PHE A 3 39.15 -37.44 22.23
C PHE A 3 37.63 -37.39 22.35
N THR A 4 37.09 -36.18 22.56
CA THR A 4 35.66 -35.92 22.55
C THR A 4 35.27 -35.65 21.10
N THR A 5 34.57 -36.58 20.47
CA THR A 5 34.03 -36.40 19.12
C THR A 5 32.83 -35.46 19.18
N ALA A 6 32.99 -34.23 18.69
CA ALA A 6 31.89 -33.31 18.50
C ALA A 6 31.10 -33.74 17.25
N LEU A 7 29.85 -34.18 17.45
CA LEU A 7 28.89 -34.43 16.39
C LEU A 7 28.44 -33.07 15.84
N VAL A 8 28.86 -32.73 14.62
CA VAL A 8 28.33 -31.56 13.91
C VAL A 8 26.99 -31.97 13.31
N THR A 9 25.90 -31.60 13.98
CA THR A 9 24.55 -31.72 13.43
C THR A 9 24.36 -30.62 12.39
N ALA A 10 24.51 -30.95 11.11
CA ALA A 10 24.11 -30.07 10.02
C ALA A 10 22.57 -29.98 10.03
N GLY A 11 22.04 -28.89 10.56
CA GLY A 11 20.62 -28.56 10.43
C GLY A 11 20.30 -28.32 8.96
N PHE A 12 19.46 -29.18 8.38
CA PHE A 12 18.84 -28.91 7.08
C PHE A 12 17.88 -27.72 7.25
N ALA A 13 18.32 -26.52 6.90
CA ALA A 13 17.42 -25.42 6.65
C ALA A 13 16.70 -25.71 5.33
N LEU A 14 15.42 -26.09 5.41
CA LEU A 14 14.52 -26.07 4.25
C LEU A 14 14.40 -24.61 3.81
N ALA A 15 15.11 -24.24 2.75
CA ALA A 15 14.92 -22.95 2.10
C ALA A 15 13.51 -22.95 1.51
N SER A 16 12.59 -22.21 2.13
CA SER A 16 11.31 -21.89 1.51
C SER A 16 11.60 -21.11 0.23
N THR A 17 11.01 -21.54 -0.89
CA THR A 17 11.00 -20.71 -2.09
C THR A 17 10.25 -19.42 -1.76
N PRO A 18 10.83 -18.24 -2.02
CA PRO A 18 10.14 -16.99 -1.74
C PRO A 18 8.85 -16.91 -2.56
N ALA A 19 7.78 -16.44 -1.93
CA ALA A 19 6.50 -16.30 -2.59
C ALA A 19 6.53 -15.15 -3.60
N LEU A 20 5.89 -15.39 -4.75
CA LEU A 20 5.58 -14.34 -5.73
C LEU A 20 4.28 -13.66 -5.31
N ALA A 21 4.17 -12.35 -5.52
CA ALA A 21 2.94 -11.62 -5.24
C ALA A 21 1.80 -12.07 -6.17
N GLY A 22 0.74 -12.65 -5.60
CA GLY A 22 -0.55 -12.84 -6.25
C GLY A 22 -1.49 -11.70 -5.90
N PHE A 23 -2.09 -11.05 -6.89
CA PHE A 23 -3.02 -9.94 -6.68
C PHE A 23 -4.45 -10.32 -7.06
N GLU A 24 -5.43 -9.76 -6.36
CA GLU A 24 -6.84 -9.91 -6.66
C GLU A 24 -7.34 -8.77 -7.56
N ASN A 25 -8.11 -9.10 -8.59
CA ASN A 25 -8.64 -8.08 -9.51
C ASN A 25 -9.76 -7.31 -8.84
N LEU A 26 -9.75 -5.97 -8.98
CA LEU A 26 -10.85 -5.15 -8.50
C LEU A 26 -11.94 -5.03 -9.58
N PRO A 27 -13.19 -5.49 -9.32
CA PRO A 27 -14.27 -5.43 -10.29
C PRO A 27 -14.62 -4.00 -10.72
N SER A 28 -15.06 -3.85 -11.96
CA SER A 28 -15.60 -2.60 -12.53
C SER A 28 -17.11 -2.59 -12.68
N SER A 29 -17.77 -3.70 -12.32
CA SER A 29 -19.24 -3.84 -12.37
C SER A 29 -19.69 -4.93 -11.39
N GLY A 30 -20.98 -4.95 -11.08
CA GLY A 30 -21.53 -5.88 -10.09
C GLY A 30 -21.10 -5.52 -8.68
N THR A 31 -20.78 -6.53 -7.86
CA THR A 31 -20.21 -6.32 -6.52
C THR A 31 -18.78 -5.81 -6.67
N LEU A 32 -18.57 -4.53 -6.36
CA LEU A 32 -17.28 -3.86 -6.60
C LEU A 32 -16.23 -4.17 -5.54
N ARG A 33 -16.66 -4.40 -4.29
CA ARG A 33 -15.75 -4.55 -3.16
C ARG A 33 -15.32 -5.99 -3.00
N VAL A 34 -14.01 -6.15 -2.88
CA VAL A 34 -13.37 -7.41 -2.52
C VAL A 34 -13.03 -7.33 -1.04
N TYR A 35 -13.59 -8.25 -0.25
CA TYR A 35 -13.31 -8.34 1.17
C TYR A 35 -12.16 -9.31 1.42
N GLY A 36 -11.21 -8.87 2.24
CA GLY A 36 -10.25 -9.77 2.88
C GLY A 36 -10.91 -10.47 4.06
N ILE A 37 -10.30 -11.56 4.52
CA ILE A 37 -10.82 -12.33 5.67
C ILE A 37 -9.75 -12.50 6.74
N SER A 38 -10.16 -12.62 7.99
CA SER A 38 -9.22 -12.66 9.12
C SER A 38 -8.33 -13.90 9.12
N ASN A 39 -8.76 -15.00 8.47
CA ASN A 39 -7.91 -16.16 8.28
C ASN A 39 -7.01 -15.96 7.05
N ILE A 40 -5.74 -15.70 7.32
CA ILE A 40 -4.76 -15.35 6.30
C ILE A 40 -4.51 -16.42 5.25
N ASP A 41 -4.67 -17.70 5.62
CA ASP A 41 -4.43 -18.83 4.70
C ASP A 41 -5.45 -18.88 3.55
N VAL A 42 -6.56 -18.16 3.70
CA VAL A 42 -7.66 -18.11 2.73
C VAL A 42 -8.03 -16.67 2.33
N ASP A 43 -7.30 -15.67 2.82
CA ASP A 43 -7.55 -14.27 2.50
C ASP A 43 -7.21 -13.98 1.03
N PRO A 44 -8.21 -13.64 0.18
CA PRO A 44 -7.97 -13.41 -1.24
C PRO A 44 -7.08 -12.20 -1.51
N LEU A 45 -7.03 -11.23 -0.58
CA LEU A 45 -6.18 -10.05 -0.71
C LEU A 45 -4.78 -10.29 -0.15
N PHE A 46 -4.55 -11.37 0.59
CA PHE A 46 -3.25 -11.60 1.22
C PHE A 46 -2.21 -12.11 0.21
N ILE A 47 -1.10 -11.37 0.13
CA ILE A 47 0.12 -11.76 -0.54
C ILE A 47 1.04 -12.39 0.49
N THR A 48 1.42 -13.64 0.28
CA THR A 48 2.42 -14.30 1.11
C THR A 48 3.70 -13.48 1.12
N GLN A 49 4.18 -13.22 2.33
CA GLN A 49 5.36 -12.42 2.58
C GLN A 49 6.64 -13.11 2.10
N GLY A 50 7.67 -12.30 1.86
CA GLY A 50 8.99 -12.79 1.47
C GLY A 50 9.73 -13.49 2.62
N ALA A 51 11.01 -13.80 2.38
CA ALA A 51 11.84 -14.46 3.38
C ALA A 51 11.98 -13.62 4.67
N LEU A 52 12.20 -14.32 5.79
CA LEU A 52 12.54 -13.66 7.05
C LEU A 52 13.87 -12.89 6.89
N THR A 53 13.87 -11.60 7.19
CA THR A 53 15.05 -10.71 7.01
C THR A 53 15.79 -10.40 8.32
N GLY A 54 15.13 -10.47 9.47
CA GLY A 54 15.76 -10.67 10.78
C GLY A 54 16.56 -9.51 11.42
N GLY A 55 16.40 -8.23 11.04
CA GLY A 55 17.13 -7.12 11.70
C GLY A 55 16.45 -6.54 12.97
N THR A 56 16.75 -5.28 13.37
CA THR A 56 16.38 -4.64 14.68
C THR A 56 16.15 -3.09 14.75
N GLY A 57 15.91 -2.34 13.68
CA GLY A 57 15.49 -0.91 13.61
C GLY A 57 14.11 -0.57 12.95
N THR A 58 13.86 0.69 12.58
CA THR A 58 12.48 1.19 12.30
C THR A 58 12.04 1.01 10.83
N ALA A 59 10.75 1.20 10.54
CA ALA A 59 10.06 0.87 9.28
C ALA A 59 10.72 1.31 7.95
N PHE A 60 11.70 2.22 7.99
CA PHE A 60 12.49 2.66 6.83
C PHE A 60 14.02 2.62 7.02
N THR A 61 14.49 2.06 8.14
CA THR A 61 15.92 1.76 8.42
C THR A 61 16.16 0.31 8.88
N ASP A 62 15.17 -0.60 8.69
CA ASP A 62 15.18 -2.08 8.84
C ASP A 62 15.03 -2.60 10.30
N PRO A 63 14.10 -3.53 10.67
CA PRO A 63 13.92 -4.77 9.98
C PRO A 63 12.50 -5.02 9.56
N PHE A 64 12.41 -5.33 8.31
CA PHE A 64 11.41 -6.27 7.90
C PHE A 64 11.56 -7.54 8.78
N THR A 65 10.50 -7.96 9.50
CA THR A 65 10.45 -9.36 9.93
C THR A 65 10.38 -10.21 8.66
N PHE A 66 9.64 -9.72 7.65
CA PHE A 66 9.49 -10.35 6.35
C PHE A 66 9.82 -9.40 5.20
N ALA A 67 10.66 -9.85 4.28
CA ALA A 67 10.92 -9.13 3.03
C ALA A 67 9.62 -8.91 2.23
N LEU A 68 9.63 -7.90 1.38
CA LEU A 68 8.64 -7.78 0.31
C LEU A 68 8.70 -8.99 -0.64
N PRO A 69 7.63 -9.27 -1.41
CA PRO A 69 7.63 -10.30 -2.44
C PRO A 69 8.82 -10.15 -3.38
N THR A 70 9.50 -11.26 -3.69
CA THR A 70 10.79 -11.19 -4.40
C THR A 70 10.68 -10.76 -5.86
N ASN A 71 9.47 -10.76 -6.42
CA ASN A 71 9.22 -10.21 -7.74
C ASN A 71 9.15 -8.68 -7.75
N PHE A 72 9.20 -7.99 -6.61
CA PHE A 72 9.17 -6.54 -6.57
C PHE A 72 10.57 -5.92 -6.64
N THR A 73 10.72 -4.95 -7.54
CA THR A 73 11.88 -4.05 -7.58
C THR A 73 11.43 -2.65 -7.18
N LEU A 74 11.98 -2.10 -6.10
CA LEU A 74 11.70 -0.73 -5.68
C LEU A 74 12.21 0.27 -6.74
N LEU A 75 11.34 1.18 -7.17
CA LEU A 75 11.66 2.24 -8.14
C LEU A 75 11.78 3.61 -7.45
N ALA A 76 10.87 3.90 -6.53
CA ALA A 76 10.84 5.14 -5.77
C ALA A 76 10.12 4.94 -4.43
N SER A 77 10.44 5.79 -3.46
CA SER A 77 9.76 5.82 -2.17
C SER A 77 9.82 7.22 -1.56
N GLN A 78 8.83 7.55 -0.74
CA GLN A 78 8.81 8.74 0.09
C GLN A 78 8.08 8.47 1.41
N GLN A 79 8.21 9.42 2.32
CA GLN A 79 7.49 9.43 3.59
C GLN A 79 6.84 10.81 3.74
N THR A 80 5.67 10.84 4.34
CA THR A 80 4.94 12.07 4.58
C THR A 80 4.30 11.97 5.94
N VAL A 81 4.73 12.84 6.84
CA VAL A 81 4.02 13.09 8.08
C VAL A 81 2.63 13.64 7.75
N PHE A 82 1.60 13.16 8.42
CA PHE A 82 0.23 13.63 8.21
C PHE A 82 -0.41 14.05 9.52
N GLU A 83 -1.40 14.93 9.39
CA GLU A 83 -2.12 15.51 10.51
C GLU A 83 -3.60 15.14 10.44
N LEU A 84 -4.23 14.91 11.59
CA LEU A 84 -5.65 14.64 11.74
C LEU A 84 -6.29 15.59 12.76
N PRO A 85 -7.62 15.83 12.66
CA PRO A 85 -8.36 16.50 13.72
C PRO A 85 -8.55 15.58 14.92
N ILE A 86 -7.94 15.93 16.04
CA ILE A 86 -8.09 15.23 17.32
C ILE A 86 -8.93 16.08 18.25
N THR A 87 -9.87 15.45 18.96
CA THR A 87 -10.77 16.12 19.91
C THR A 87 -10.48 15.64 21.32
N GLU A 88 -9.73 16.45 22.05
CA GLU A 88 -9.28 16.11 23.41
C GLU A 88 -9.72 17.16 24.44
N LEU A 89 -9.62 16.80 25.72
CA LEU A 89 -9.92 17.70 26.82
C LEU A 89 -8.77 18.70 27.01
N ASN A 90 -9.00 19.96 26.67
CA ASN A 90 -8.02 21.02 26.93
C ASN A 90 -7.83 21.17 28.46
N PRO A 91 -6.62 20.96 29.00
CA PRO A 91 -6.39 20.96 30.45
C PRO A 91 -6.46 22.36 31.08
N VAL A 92 -6.41 23.42 30.26
CA VAL A 92 -6.50 24.81 30.70
C VAL A 92 -7.96 25.27 30.77
N THR A 93 -8.74 24.98 29.73
CA THR A 93 -10.14 25.44 29.64
C THR A 93 -11.12 24.44 30.26
N GLY A 94 -10.74 23.16 30.37
CA GLY A 94 -11.61 22.07 30.79
C GLY A 94 -12.71 21.76 29.77
N LEU A 95 -12.55 22.19 28.52
CA LEU A 95 -13.49 21.97 27.43
C LEU A 95 -12.88 21.02 26.40
N MET A 96 -13.73 20.26 25.71
CA MET A 96 -13.29 19.51 24.53
C MET A 96 -12.96 20.52 23.41
N GLU A 97 -11.77 20.42 22.86
CA GLU A 97 -11.31 21.27 21.76
C GLU A 97 -10.76 20.37 20.64
N THR A 98 -11.02 20.76 19.39
CA THR A 98 -10.50 20.05 18.23
C THR A 98 -9.29 20.79 17.68
N ALA A 99 -8.14 20.12 17.60
CA ALA A 99 -6.91 20.63 17.00
C ALA A 99 -6.45 19.75 15.84
N ILE A 100 -5.68 20.32 14.91
CA ILE A 100 -5.01 19.55 13.86
C ILE A 100 -3.62 19.25 14.37
N GLU A 101 -3.30 17.97 14.51
CA GLU A 101 -2.08 17.48 15.14
C GLU A 101 -1.39 16.44 14.28
N GLU A 102 -0.07 16.36 14.37
CA GLU A 102 0.72 15.32 13.71
C GLU A 102 0.45 14.00 14.41
N VAL A 103 -0.09 13.01 13.70
CA VAL A 103 -0.52 11.74 14.31
C VAL A 103 0.17 10.52 13.71
N GLY A 104 1.01 10.69 12.69
CA GLY A 104 1.68 9.56 12.06
C GLY A 104 2.44 9.88 10.78
N THR A 105 3.04 8.82 10.24
CA THR A 105 3.78 8.83 8.98
C THR A 105 3.12 7.91 7.96
N PHE A 106 2.82 8.47 6.79
CA PHE A 106 2.45 7.73 5.60
C PHE A 106 3.69 7.40 4.78
N PHE A 107 3.79 6.14 4.38
CA PHE A 107 4.86 5.61 3.58
C PHE A 107 4.34 5.23 2.21
N ASP A 108 4.96 5.80 1.18
CA ASP A 108 4.56 5.59 -0.20
C ASP A 108 5.72 5.02 -1.00
N ALA A 109 5.45 3.99 -1.78
CA ALA A 109 6.46 3.35 -2.59
C ALA A 109 5.92 2.92 -3.95
N VAL A 110 6.78 2.94 -4.95
CA VAL A 110 6.48 2.39 -6.27
C VAL A 110 7.43 1.25 -6.55
N PHE A 111 6.87 0.11 -6.89
CA PHE A 111 7.59 -1.08 -7.29
C PHE A 111 7.29 -1.44 -8.74
N ARG A 112 8.22 -2.18 -9.33
CA ARG A 112 8.05 -2.94 -10.56
C ARG A 112 7.78 -4.39 -10.17
N ASP A 113 6.66 -4.96 -10.63
CA ASP A 113 6.53 -6.41 -10.62
C ASP A 113 7.30 -6.99 -11.80
N THR A 114 8.35 -7.75 -11.52
CA THR A 114 9.24 -8.34 -12.54
C THR A 114 8.60 -9.49 -13.33
N THR A 115 7.45 -10.00 -12.87
CA THR A 115 6.73 -11.09 -13.54
C THR A 115 6.02 -10.61 -14.80
N ASP A 116 5.41 -9.43 -14.74
CA ASP A 116 4.57 -8.88 -15.82
C ASP A 116 4.88 -7.42 -16.17
N ASN A 117 5.89 -6.83 -15.53
CA ASN A 117 6.34 -5.46 -15.76
C ASN A 117 5.19 -4.45 -15.56
N LYS A 118 4.35 -4.63 -14.54
CA LYS A 118 3.34 -3.66 -14.10
C LYS A 118 3.81 -2.82 -12.90
N LEU A 119 3.23 -1.62 -12.71
CA LEU A 119 3.53 -0.76 -11.56
C LEU A 119 2.73 -1.26 -10.37
N VAL A 120 3.36 -1.26 -9.20
CA VAL A 120 2.71 -1.55 -7.92
C VAL A 120 2.94 -0.35 -6.99
N PHE A 121 1.87 0.27 -6.54
CA PHE A 121 1.89 1.38 -5.59
C PHE A 121 1.64 0.82 -4.19
N GLY A 122 2.61 0.96 -3.30
CA GLY A 122 2.53 0.54 -1.91
C GLY A 122 2.18 1.69 -0.99
N SER A 123 1.29 1.43 -0.03
CA SER A 123 0.90 2.33 1.05
C SER A 123 1.12 1.64 2.38
N ARG A 124 1.70 2.34 3.35
CA ARG A 124 1.80 1.89 4.74
C ARG A 124 1.65 3.07 5.68
N ILE A 125 1.03 2.85 6.83
CA ILE A 125 0.87 3.84 7.89
C ILE A 125 1.56 3.34 9.15
N VAL A 126 2.23 4.25 9.84
CA VAL A 126 2.66 4.09 11.24
C VAL A 126 2.17 5.32 11.98
N MET A 127 1.24 5.12 12.91
CA MET A 127 0.75 6.15 13.81
C MET A 127 1.80 6.46 14.88
N ASP A 128 1.80 7.70 15.39
CA ASP A 128 2.54 8.04 16.59
C ASP A 128 1.85 7.36 17.80
N PRO A 129 2.54 6.49 18.55
CA PRO A 129 1.93 5.80 19.68
C PRO A 129 1.56 6.72 20.86
N THR A 130 1.90 8.01 20.82
CA THR A 130 1.50 8.97 21.86
C THR A 130 0.34 9.87 21.46
N GLU A 131 -0.15 9.76 20.24
CA GLU A 131 -1.23 10.59 19.71
C GLU A 131 -2.48 9.74 19.48
N GLU A 132 -3.64 10.30 19.76
CA GLU A 132 -4.92 9.64 19.45
C GLU A 132 -5.19 9.71 17.94
N GLY A 133 -5.90 8.73 17.40
CA GLY A 133 -6.44 8.84 16.05
C GLY A 133 -6.52 7.54 15.27
N GLU A 134 -7.26 7.63 14.18
CA GLU A 134 -7.69 6.46 13.43
C GLU A 134 -7.69 6.76 11.92
N ILE A 135 -7.20 5.79 11.14
CA ILE A 135 -7.36 5.76 9.69
C ILE A 135 -8.15 4.52 9.27
N ASN A 136 -9.37 4.76 8.81
CA ASN A 136 -10.33 3.76 8.36
C ASN A 136 -10.14 3.37 6.89
N ASP A 137 -9.74 4.33 6.05
CA ASP A 137 -9.51 4.07 4.64
C ASP A 137 -8.30 4.83 4.12
N ILE A 138 -7.53 4.17 3.25
CA ILE A 138 -6.54 4.81 2.38
C ILE A 138 -7.13 4.85 0.97
N PHE A 139 -7.26 6.04 0.40
CA PHE A 139 -7.67 6.25 -0.97
C PHE A 139 -6.47 6.58 -1.86
N ARG A 140 -6.30 5.84 -2.95
CA ARG A 140 -5.31 6.11 -3.99
C ARG A 140 -6.01 6.71 -5.20
N TYR A 141 -5.61 7.91 -5.60
CA TYR A 141 -6.20 8.67 -6.70
C TYR A 141 -5.32 8.62 -7.96
N GLY A 142 -5.95 8.86 -9.11
CA GLY A 142 -5.25 8.86 -10.41
C GLY A 142 -4.93 7.46 -10.93
N LEU A 143 -5.56 6.42 -10.38
CA LEU A 143 -5.38 5.05 -10.83
C LEU A 143 -6.37 4.73 -11.95
N TRP A 144 -5.96 4.80 -13.22
CA TRP A 144 -6.81 4.36 -14.34
C TRP A 144 -6.36 3.02 -14.93
N GLY A 145 -7.27 2.42 -15.70
CA GLY A 145 -7.05 1.17 -16.44
C GLY A 145 -8.11 0.10 -16.11
N ASP A 146 -8.12 -0.95 -16.92
CA ASP A 146 -9.05 -2.07 -16.76
C ASP A 146 -8.49 -3.17 -15.84
N ASP A 147 -7.16 -3.21 -15.67
CA ASP A 147 -6.43 -4.22 -14.87
C ASP A 147 -5.94 -3.64 -13.53
N VAL A 148 -6.84 -3.06 -12.73
CA VAL A 148 -6.49 -2.60 -11.38
C VAL A 148 -6.68 -3.75 -10.41
N GLN A 149 -5.62 -4.06 -9.65
CA GLN A 149 -5.59 -5.18 -8.72
C GLN A 149 -5.12 -4.69 -7.34
N ALA A 150 -5.52 -5.38 -6.28
CA ALA A 150 -5.11 -5.07 -4.92
C ALA A 150 -4.57 -6.31 -4.19
N GLY A 151 -3.80 -6.06 -3.15
CA GLY A 151 -3.35 -7.08 -2.22
C GLY A 151 -2.57 -6.45 -1.08
N TRP A 152 -2.21 -7.24 -0.08
CA TRP A 152 -1.46 -6.75 1.07
C TRP A 152 -0.53 -7.80 1.64
N THR A 153 0.54 -7.39 2.33
CA THR A 153 1.46 -8.29 3.04
C THR A 153 1.81 -7.71 4.40
N PHE A 154 2.18 -8.60 5.33
CA PHE A 154 2.82 -8.23 6.58
C PHE A 154 4.28 -7.79 6.38
N VAL A 155 4.69 -6.85 7.22
CA VAL A 155 6.08 -6.52 7.55
C VAL A 155 6.46 -7.12 8.91
N THR A 156 5.51 -7.10 9.85
CA THR A 156 5.62 -7.71 11.19
C THR A 156 4.34 -8.49 11.52
N SER A 157 4.33 -9.23 12.64
CA SER A 157 3.12 -9.91 13.13
C SER A 157 2.03 -8.99 13.65
N ASP A 158 2.38 -7.73 13.92
CA ASP A 158 1.53 -6.77 14.65
C ASP A 158 0.89 -5.76 13.69
N ASP A 159 1.17 -5.88 12.40
CA ASP A 159 0.59 -5.07 11.34
C ASP A 159 -0.91 -5.33 11.19
N ASN A 160 -1.71 -4.28 11.17
CA ASN A 160 -3.12 -4.38 10.82
C ASN A 160 -3.31 -4.74 9.34
N ARG A 161 -4.31 -5.57 9.07
CA ARG A 161 -4.58 -6.13 7.74
C ARG A 161 -5.43 -5.20 6.89
N LEU A 162 -5.39 -5.41 5.58
CA LEU A 162 -6.36 -4.81 4.66
C LEU A 162 -7.72 -5.54 4.79
N PHE A 163 -8.77 -4.82 5.17
CA PHE A 163 -10.11 -5.38 5.35
C PHE A 163 -10.83 -5.56 4.03
N SER A 164 -10.72 -4.58 3.14
CA SER A 164 -11.29 -4.66 1.80
C SER A 164 -10.60 -3.71 0.83
N ALA A 165 -10.78 -3.96 -0.46
CA ALA A 165 -10.38 -3.05 -1.51
C ALA A 165 -11.53 -2.85 -2.52
N VAL A 166 -11.64 -1.64 -3.07
CA VAL A 166 -12.71 -1.28 -4.00
C VAL A 166 -12.25 -0.23 -5.01
N ARG A 167 -12.84 -0.22 -6.21
CA ARG A 167 -12.75 0.91 -7.15
C ARG A 167 -13.86 1.91 -6.89
N SER A 168 -13.73 2.67 -5.82
CA SER A 168 -14.71 3.67 -5.38
C SER A 168 -14.06 4.71 -4.50
N ALA A 169 -14.69 5.89 -4.41
CA ALA A 169 -14.36 6.92 -3.43
C ALA A 169 -15.21 6.81 -2.13
N ASN A 170 -16.05 5.78 -2.01
CA ASN A 170 -16.89 5.56 -0.84
C ASN A 170 -16.12 4.82 0.27
N SER A 171 -16.17 5.34 1.49
CA SER A 171 -15.69 4.68 2.70
C SER A 171 -16.61 3.53 3.11
N THR A 172 -16.06 2.52 3.80
CA THR A 172 -16.83 1.39 4.33
C THR A 172 -17.56 1.66 5.63
N ILE A 173 -17.12 2.66 6.41
CA ILE A 173 -17.51 2.79 7.81
C ILE A 173 -18.70 3.73 8.03
N ASN A 174 -18.99 4.64 7.08
CA ASN A 174 -19.94 5.73 7.32
C ASN A 174 -21.16 5.78 6.40
N ASP A 175 -21.35 4.81 5.50
CA ASP A 175 -22.46 4.90 4.56
C ASP A 175 -23.06 3.53 4.26
N ASP A 176 -24.35 3.37 4.55
CA ASP A 176 -25.20 2.33 3.94
C ASP A 176 -25.24 2.47 2.39
N ALA A 177 -24.58 3.51 1.84
CA ALA A 177 -24.41 3.72 0.43
C ALA A 177 -23.64 2.59 -0.23
N LEU A 178 -24.24 2.04 -1.28
CA LEU A 178 -23.60 1.10 -2.16
C LEU A 178 -22.36 1.73 -2.82
N ASP A 179 -21.31 0.92 -2.96
CA ASP A 179 -20.11 1.31 -3.70
C ASP A 179 -20.48 1.80 -5.11
N THR A 180 -20.07 3.03 -5.41
CA THR A 180 -20.20 3.58 -6.76
C THR A 180 -18.85 3.44 -7.47
N PHE A 181 -18.86 2.81 -8.65
CA PHE A 181 -17.65 2.60 -9.42
C PHE A 181 -16.99 3.94 -9.78
N ASP A 182 -15.75 4.11 -9.34
CA ASP A 182 -14.88 5.19 -9.77
C ASP A 182 -13.66 4.59 -10.48
N PRO A 183 -13.48 4.85 -11.79
CA PRO A 183 -12.38 4.27 -12.53
C PRO A 183 -11.01 4.84 -12.14
N TYR A 184 -10.94 5.91 -11.33
CA TYR A 184 -9.73 6.66 -10.97
C TYR A 184 -9.33 6.54 -9.50
N VAL A 185 -10.15 5.88 -8.67
CA VAL A 185 -9.95 5.80 -7.22
C VAL A 185 -9.95 4.34 -6.79
N VAL A 186 -8.98 3.98 -5.93
CA VAL A 186 -9.01 2.74 -5.17
C VAL A 186 -9.08 3.06 -3.69
N GLY A 187 -10.12 2.58 -3.03
CA GLY A 187 -10.25 2.60 -1.57
C GLY A 187 -9.68 1.31 -0.98
N LEU A 188 -8.91 1.46 0.09
CA LEU A 188 -8.26 0.40 0.85
C LEU A 188 -8.69 0.53 2.31
N ALA A 189 -9.66 -0.28 2.72
CA ALA A 189 -10.26 -0.20 4.06
C ALA A 189 -9.40 -0.94 5.08
N SER A 190 -9.21 -0.34 6.25
CA SER A 190 -8.47 -0.87 7.38
C SER A 190 -9.02 -0.21 8.66
N ASP A 191 -8.37 -0.43 9.79
CA ASP A 191 -8.73 0.18 11.06
C ASP A 191 -7.47 0.48 11.86
N ILE A 192 -6.67 1.41 11.34
CA ILE A 192 -5.33 1.70 11.88
C ILE A 192 -5.50 2.71 12.99
N ASN A 193 -5.33 2.25 14.23
CA ASN A 193 -5.75 2.97 15.42
C ASN A 193 -4.80 2.67 16.59
N VAL A 194 -4.35 3.71 17.30
CA VAL A 194 -3.46 3.58 18.46
C VAL A 194 -4.22 3.03 19.66
N GLU A 195 -5.43 3.54 19.90
CA GLU A 195 -6.29 3.23 21.05
C GLU A 195 -6.69 1.74 21.09
N GLU A 196 -6.89 1.15 19.91
CA GLU A 196 -7.26 -0.26 19.76
C GLU A 196 -6.06 -1.21 19.67
N GLY A 197 -4.83 -0.67 19.72
CA GLY A 197 -3.60 -1.44 19.69
C GLY A 197 -3.18 -1.90 18.29
N PHE A 198 -3.69 -1.23 17.25
CA PHE A 198 -3.35 -1.48 15.84
C PHE A 198 -2.70 -0.26 15.16
N PRO A 199 -1.62 0.33 15.73
CA PRO A 199 -1.07 1.62 15.27
C PRO A 199 -0.32 1.55 13.94
N VAL A 200 -0.23 0.37 13.32
CA VAL A 200 0.60 0.14 12.14
C VAL A 200 -0.16 -0.71 11.14
N SER A 201 -0.20 -0.30 9.87
CA SER A 201 -0.76 -1.12 8.80
C SER A 201 0.28 -2.09 8.23
N GLY A 202 -0.15 -3.17 7.58
CA GLY A 202 0.67 -3.89 6.60
C GLY A 202 1.08 -3.00 5.42
N TRP A 203 1.77 -3.57 4.43
CA TRP A 203 1.87 -2.91 3.13
C TRP A 203 0.62 -3.21 2.32
N PHE A 204 -0.11 -2.18 1.92
CA PHE A 204 -1.26 -2.29 1.03
C PHE A 204 -0.83 -1.89 -0.37
N PHE A 205 -1.10 -2.75 -1.34
CA PHE A 205 -0.63 -2.58 -2.71
C PHE A 205 -1.78 -2.38 -3.67
N VAL A 206 -1.57 -1.48 -4.63
CA VAL A 206 -2.40 -1.38 -5.83
C VAL A 206 -1.54 -1.57 -7.06
N LYS A 207 -1.87 -2.56 -7.87
CA LYS A 207 -1.18 -2.88 -9.12
C LYS A 207 -1.99 -2.38 -10.31
N THR A 208 -1.30 -1.84 -11.31
CA THR A 208 -1.92 -1.29 -12.53
C THR A 208 -1.06 -1.51 -13.77
N GLY A 209 -1.71 -1.55 -14.93
CA GLY A 209 -1.08 -1.69 -16.25
C GLY A 209 -0.37 -0.43 -16.77
N VAL A 210 -0.34 0.67 -16.02
CA VAL A 210 0.35 1.89 -16.45
C VAL A 210 1.87 1.73 -16.33
N ALA A 211 2.62 2.32 -17.26
CA ALA A 211 4.07 2.18 -17.35
C ALA A 211 4.84 3.23 -16.52
N GLU A 212 4.28 4.42 -16.35
CA GLU A 212 4.96 5.58 -15.77
C GLU A 212 4.23 6.10 -14.53
N PHE A 213 4.97 6.77 -13.64
CA PHE A 213 4.45 7.37 -12.42
C PHE A 213 5.09 8.74 -12.17
N ALA A 214 4.43 9.54 -11.35
CA ALA A 214 5.00 10.76 -10.78
C ALA A 214 4.49 10.97 -9.37
N LEU A 215 5.18 11.82 -8.62
CA LEU A 215 4.64 12.37 -7.38
C LEU A 215 3.59 13.43 -7.73
N VAL A 216 2.36 13.23 -7.28
CA VAL A 216 1.20 14.08 -7.60
C VAL A 216 0.55 14.56 -6.31
N ASP A 217 0.25 15.85 -6.24
CA ASP A 217 -0.43 16.44 -5.10
C ASP A 217 -1.86 15.87 -4.94
N GLY A 218 -2.24 15.56 -3.71
CA GLY A 218 -3.54 14.95 -3.39
C GLY A 218 -3.78 13.53 -3.94
N ALA A 219 -2.73 12.83 -4.38
CA ALA A 219 -2.82 11.46 -4.90
C ALA A 219 -3.17 10.42 -3.83
N VAL A 220 -3.04 10.78 -2.56
CA VAL A 220 -3.40 9.93 -1.42
C VAL A 220 -4.41 10.66 -0.55
N GLY A 221 -5.46 9.94 -0.17
CA GLY A 221 -6.43 10.35 0.84
C GLY A 221 -6.33 9.44 2.05
N LEU A 222 -6.24 10.01 3.25
CA LEU A 222 -6.30 9.27 4.51
C LEU A 222 -7.61 9.66 5.19
N PHE A 223 -8.51 8.70 5.37
CA PHE A 223 -9.86 8.96 5.85
C PHE A 223 -10.05 8.48 7.29
N GLN A 224 -10.61 9.37 8.09
CA GLN A 224 -11.02 9.15 9.47
C GLN A 224 -12.55 9.27 9.52
N ALA A 225 -13.22 8.25 10.03
CA ALA A 225 -14.67 8.15 10.06
C ALA A 225 -15.31 9.03 11.13
N GLY A 226 -14.56 9.40 12.17
CA GLY A 226 -15.08 10.25 13.24
C GLY A 226 -15.89 9.49 14.28
N GLU A 227 -15.50 8.25 14.58
CA GLU A 227 -16.21 7.40 15.55
C GLU A 227 -16.14 7.91 17.00
N GLU A 228 -15.32 8.94 17.28
CA GLU A 228 -15.08 9.52 18.61
C GLU A 228 -15.77 10.88 18.80
N GLY A 229 -16.78 11.18 17.98
CA GLY A 229 -17.59 12.41 18.08
C GLY A 229 -17.07 13.60 17.30
N GLN A 230 -15.98 13.44 16.56
CA GLN A 230 -15.46 14.34 15.54
C GLN A 230 -16.18 14.10 14.19
N PRO A 231 -16.33 15.12 13.32
CA PRO A 231 -16.85 14.89 11.99
C PRO A 231 -15.87 14.05 11.14
N PRO A 232 -16.36 13.27 10.16
CA PRO A 232 -15.48 12.58 9.23
C PRO A 232 -14.49 13.54 8.57
N PHE A 233 -13.24 13.12 8.46
CA PHE A 233 -12.17 13.92 7.91
C PHE A 233 -11.38 13.14 6.87
N GLN A 234 -10.88 13.84 5.86
CA GLN A 234 -10.00 13.25 4.87
C GLN A 234 -8.78 14.14 4.63
N ALA A 235 -7.63 13.71 5.15
CA ALA A 235 -6.36 14.33 4.80
C ALA A 235 -6.03 14.03 3.33
N ARG A 236 -5.53 15.03 2.61
CA ARG A 236 -5.04 14.90 1.23
C ARG A 236 -3.57 15.22 1.19
N ILE A 237 -2.76 14.24 0.82
CA ILE A 237 -1.31 14.37 0.75
C ILE A 237 -0.79 14.01 -0.63
N ALA A 238 0.40 14.52 -0.96
CA ALA A 238 1.09 14.13 -2.17
C ALA A 238 1.47 12.65 -2.10
N GLY A 239 1.36 11.96 -3.23
CA GLY A 239 1.76 10.56 -3.36
C GLY A 239 2.05 10.16 -4.80
N PHE A 240 2.65 9.00 -4.98
CA PHE A 240 2.90 8.46 -6.29
C PHE A 240 1.59 8.02 -6.95
N ALA A 241 1.35 8.50 -8.15
CA ALA A 241 0.23 8.09 -8.98
C ALA A 241 0.72 7.73 -10.38
N PRO A 242 -0.02 6.89 -11.11
CA PRO A 242 0.20 6.72 -12.53
C PRO A 242 0.17 8.06 -13.25
N VAL A 243 1.02 8.23 -14.27
CA VAL A 243 0.95 9.34 -15.23
C VAL A 243 0.81 8.80 -16.64
N PRO A 244 0.06 9.45 -17.54
CA PRO A 244 -0.01 9.00 -18.93
C PRO A 244 1.38 9.08 -19.54
N VAL A 245 1.78 8.06 -20.30
CA VAL A 245 3.02 8.13 -21.07
C VAL A 245 2.90 9.30 -22.06
N PRO A 246 3.77 10.33 -22.00
CA PRO A 246 3.68 11.42 -22.95
C PRO A 246 3.78 10.89 -24.38
N ALA A 247 2.84 11.27 -25.25
CA ALA A 247 2.75 10.77 -26.62
C ALA A 247 4.04 10.97 -27.45
N ALA A 248 4.91 11.91 -27.05
CA ALA A 248 6.21 12.15 -27.66
C ALA A 248 7.17 10.93 -27.61
N VAL A 249 7.08 10.09 -26.58
CA VAL A 249 7.92 8.88 -26.45
C VAL A 249 7.54 7.84 -27.52
N TRP A 250 6.25 7.71 -27.82
CA TRP A 250 5.75 6.86 -28.90
C TRP A 250 6.13 7.37 -30.29
N LEU A 251 6.16 8.69 -30.50
CA LEU A 251 6.57 9.32 -31.75
C LEU A 251 8.06 9.14 -32.05
N LEU A 252 8.94 9.21 -31.05
CA LEU A 252 10.37 8.97 -31.23
C LEU A 252 10.69 7.49 -31.48
N GLY A 253 10.04 6.58 -30.75
CA GLY A 253 10.19 5.13 -30.98
C GLY A 253 9.71 4.69 -32.37
N SER A 254 8.57 5.22 -32.83
CA SER A 254 8.03 4.93 -34.16
C SER A 254 8.83 5.61 -35.29
N ALA A 255 9.38 6.80 -35.07
CA ALA A 255 10.29 7.45 -36.02
C ALA A 255 11.58 6.64 -36.25
N LEU A 256 12.16 6.06 -35.18
CA LEU A 256 13.35 5.22 -35.28
C LEU A 256 13.10 3.90 -36.03
N VAL A 257 11.96 3.23 -35.77
CA VAL A 257 11.55 2.03 -36.51
C VAL A 257 11.23 2.36 -37.97
N GLY A 258 10.58 3.51 -38.22
CA GLY A 258 10.32 4.02 -39.56
C GLY A 258 11.61 4.26 -40.36
N MET A 259 12.65 4.84 -39.75
CA MET A 259 13.94 5.06 -40.41
C MET A 259 14.72 3.75 -40.65
N ALA A 260 14.66 2.79 -39.72
CA ALA A 260 15.26 1.46 -39.93
C ALA A 260 14.57 0.66 -41.06
N GLY A 261 13.25 0.82 -41.22
CA GLY A 261 12.48 0.24 -42.32
C GLY A 261 12.79 0.87 -43.68
N VAL A 262 13.00 2.18 -43.74
CA VAL A 262 13.38 2.89 -44.98
C VAL A 262 14.81 2.56 -45.41
N ALA A 263 15.73 2.35 -44.47
CA ALA A 263 17.12 1.98 -44.76
C ALA A 263 17.27 0.58 -45.41
N ARG A 264 16.29 -0.32 -45.25
CA ARG A 264 16.32 -1.69 -45.81
C ARG A 264 15.81 -1.82 -47.25
N ARG A 265 15.32 -0.75 -47.88
CA ARG A 265 14.75 -0.80 -49.25
C ARG A 265 15.71 -0.35 -50.34
N ARG A 266 16.99 -0.69 -50.21
CA ARG A 266 18.00 -0.59 -51.28
C ARG A 266 19.01 -1.75 -51.18
N VAL A 267 18.59 -2.93 -51.63
CA VAL A 267 19.40 -3.91 -52.38
C VAL A 267 18.46 -4.64 -53.32
#